data_AF-A0A0K0D646-F1
#
_entry.id   AF-A0A0K0D646-F1
#
_cell.length_a   1.000
_cell.length_b   1.000
_cell.length_c   1.000
_cell.angle_alpha   90.00
_cell.angle_beta   90.00
_cell.angle_gamma   90.00
#
_symmetry.space_group_name_H-M   'P 1'
#
loop_
_entity.id
_entity.type
_entity.pdbx_description
1 polymer ?
#
loop_
_entity_poly.entity_id
_entity_poly.type
_entity_poly.pdbx_seq_one_letter_code
_entity_poly.pdbx_strand_id
1 'polypeptide(L)'
;MHWTLNGEPVFVDGERVSLKALGQILAIKKVQMSDSGEYACELWAGNDQLARQTAVIMVDFRADNMLYGVSKGMQQQKSNRSSGTSMNELY
;
A
#
# COMPACT_ATOMS: atom_id res chain seq x y z
N MET A 1 -4.61 9.70 2.09
CA MET A 1 -4.25 8.30 1.80
C MET A 1 -3.48 8.31 0.52
N HIS A 2 -2.30 7.72 0.50
CA HIS A 2 -1.30 7.91 -0.56
C HIS A 2 -0.82 6.56 -1.08
N TRP A 3 -0.55 6.50 -2.38
CA TRP A 3 0.03 5.33 -3.01
C TRP A 3 1.48 5.57 -3.33
N THR A 4 2.32 4.59 -3.00
CA THR A 4 3.73 4.57 -3.39
C THR A 4 4.05 3.32 -4.22
N LEU A 5 5.01 3.44 -5.13
CA LEU A 5 5.66 2.35 -5.84
C LEU A 5 7.14 2.40 -5.47
N ASN A 6 7.63 1.35 -4.81
CA ASN A 6 9.01 1.27 -4.31
C ASN A 6 9.39 2.46 -3.41
N GLY A 7 8.42 2.96 -2.62
CA GLY A 7 8.61 4.08 -1.70
C GLY A 7 8.38 5.46 -2.33
N GLU A 8 8.34 5.57 -3.65
CA GLU A 8 8.10 6.83 -4.35
C GLU A 8 6.61 7.06 -4.64
N PRO A 9 6.10 8.30 -4.58
CA PRO A 9 4.70 8.59 -4.89
C PRO A 9 4.31 8.12 -6.30
N VAL A 10 3.18 7.41 -6.41
CA VAL A 10 2.65 7.00 -7.71
C VAL A 10 2.12 8.23 -8.45
N PHE A 11 2.59 8.43 -9.69
CA PHE A 11 2.04 9.45 -10.58
C PHE A 11 0.68 9.00 -11.13
N VAL A 12 -0.37 9.77 -10.83
CA VAL A 12 -1.75 9.50 -11.25
C VAL A 12 -2.12 10.43 -12.41
N ASP A 13 -2.08 9.90 -13.63
CA ASP A 13 -2.38 10.65 -14.86
C ASP A 13 -3.88 10.68 -15.22
N GLY A 14 -4.69 9.81 -14.59
CA GLY A 14 -6.13 9.67 -14.85
C GLY A 14 -6.49 8.85 -16.09
N GLU A 15 -5.54 8.60 -16.99
CA GLU A 15 -5.75 7.83 -18.23
C GLU A 15 -5.32 6.37 -18.06
N ARG A 16 -4.04 6.16 -17.73
CA ARG A 16 -3.42 4.85 -17.52
C ARG A 16 -3.48 4.47 -16.05
N VAL A 17 -3.12 5.41 -15.18
CA VAL A 17 -3.08 5.23 -13.72
C VAL A 17 -4.16 6.10 -13.10
N SER A 18 -5.11 5.49 -12.40
CA SER A 18 -6.27 6.19 -11.83
C SER A 18 -6.57 5.70 -10.41
N LEU A 19 -7.15 6.59 -9.61
CA LEU A 19 -7.65 6.27 -8.28
C LEU A 19 -9.16 6.07 -8.31
N LYS A 20 -9.64 5.03 -7.62
CA LYS A 20 -11.06 4.71 -7.44
C LYS A 20 -11.40 4.55 -5.97
N ALA A 21 -12.70 4.45 -5.66
CA ALA A 21 -13.19 4.26 -4.29
C ALA A 21 -12.56 5.26 -3.30
N LEU A 22 -12.63 6.55 -3.63
CA LEU A 22 -12.04 7.63 -2.81
C LEU A 22 -10.53 7.45 -2.54
N GLY A 23 -9.80 6.89 -3.50
CA GLY A 23 -8.37 6.65 -3.40
C GLY A 23 -7.98 5.26 -2.87
N GLN A 24 -8.93 4.42 -2.46
CA GLN A 24 -8.67 3.09 -1.87
C GLN A 24 -8.21 2.05 -2.89
N ILE A 25 -8.43 2.31 -4.17
CA ILE A 25 -8.06 1.39 -5.24
C ILE A 25 -7.21 2.14 -6.25
N LEU A 26 -5.96 1.71 -6.42
CA LEU A 26 -5.11 2.11 -7.54
C LEU A 26 -5.41 1.19 -8.73
N ALA A 27 -5.84 1.77 -9.85
CA ALA A 27 -6.14 1.05 -11.08
C ALA A 27 -5.14 1.44 -12.17
N ILE A 28 -4.40 0.45 -12.67
CA ILE A 28 -3.42 0.59 -13.75
C ILE A 28 -3.96 -0.14 -14.98
N LYS A 29 -4.15 0.58 -16.08
CA LYS A 29 -4.49 0.04 -17.40
C LYS A 29 -3.22 -0.09 -18.23
N LYS A 30 -3.26 -0.93 -19.27
CA LYS A 30 -2.11 -1.14 -20.19
C LYS A 30 -0.82 -1.35 -19.37
N VAL A 31 -0.84 -2.39 -18.53
CA VAL A 31 0.26 -2.73 -17.62
C VAL A 31 1.57 -2.84 -18.42
N GLN A 32 2.67 -2.41 -17.82
CA GLN A 32 4.00 -2.44 -18.41
C GLN A 32 5.01 -3.02 -17.40
N MET A 33 6.19 -3.46 -17.87
CA MET A 33 7.20 -4.07 -17.00
C MET A 33 7.63 -3.19 -15.84
N SER A 34 7.71 -1.87 -16.06
CA SER A 34 8.06 -0.89 -15.03
C SER A 34 6.98 -0.67 -13.98
N ASP A 35 5.79 -1.28 -14.13
CA ASP A 35 4.79 -1.34 -13.07
C ASP A 35 5.11 -2.47 -12.05
N SER A 36 6.17 -3.26 -12.25
CA SER A 36 6.60 -4.23 -11.23
C SER A 36 7.22 -3.52 -10.03
N GLY A 37 6.87 -3.97 -8.82
CA GLY A 37 7.44 -3.45 -7.58
C GLY A 37 6.54 -3.62 -6.36
N GLU A 38 6.98 -3.05 -5.24
CA GLU A 38 6.18 -2.97 -4.02
C GLU A 38 5.26 -1.74 -4.10
N TYR A 39 3.96 -1.99 -4.12
CA TYR A 39 2.96 -0.96 -3.93
C TYR A 39 2.58 -0.86 -2.46
N ALA A 40 2.52 0.36 -1.93
CA ALA A 40 1.97 0.62 -0.61
C ALA A 40 0.82 1.61 -0.68
N CYS A 41 -0.28 1.31 0.03
CA CYS A 41 -1.33 2.25 0.35
C CYS A 41 -1.15 2.70 1.80
N GLU A 42 -0.99 4.00 2.00
CA GLU A 42 -0.60 4.58 3.27
C GLU A 42 -1.65 5.59 3.75
N LEU A 43 -2.11 5.42 4.99
CA LEU A 43 -2.98 6.36 5.67
C LEU A 43 -2.14 7.21 6.63
N TRP A 44 -2.19 8.52 6.44
CA TRP A 44 -1.42 9.51 7.20
C TRP A 44 -2.36 10.48 7.90
N ALA A 45 -2.00 10.89 9.12
CA ALA A 45 -2.60 12.03 9.82
C ALA A 45 -1.47 12.97 10.26
N GLY A 46 -1.29 14.08 9.54
CA GLY A 46 -0.11 14.92 9.71
C GLY A 46 1.17 14.14 9.38
N ASN A 47 2.08 14.05 10.34
CA ASN A 47 3.34 13.31 10.20
C ASN A 47 3.27 11.86 10.70
N ASP A 48 2.12 11.42 11.22
CA ASP A 48 1.94 10.08 11.75
C ASP A 48 1.36 9.13 10.70
N GLN A 49 2.07 8.02 10.42
CA GLN A 49 1.55 6.95 9.58
C GLN A 49 0.63 6.05 10.41
N LEU A 50 -0.68 6.18 10.18
CA LEU A 50 -1.71 5.44 10.91
C LEU A 50 -1.84 3.99 10.42
N ALA A 51 -1.65 3.77 9.11
CA ALA A 51 -1.69 2.43 8.52
C ALA A 51 -0.89 2.37 7.22
N ARG A 52 -0.36 1.18 6.92
CA ARG A 52 0.33 0.86 5.65
C ARG A 52 -0.07 -0.54 5.22
N GLN A 53 -0.59 -0.68 4.01
CA GLN A 53 -0.83 -1.97 3.39
C GLN A 53 0.05 -2.13 2.16
N THR A 54 0.78 -3.23 2.06
CA THR A 54 1.72 -3.49 0.96
C THR A 54 1.31 -4.68 0.12
N ALA A 55 1.62 -4.61 -1.17
CA ALA A 55 1.53 -5.73 -2.09
C ALA A 55 2.66 -5.64 -3.11
N VAL A 56 3.29 -6.78 -3.43
CA VAL A 56 4.27 -6.86 -4.51
C VAL A 56 3.55 -7.32 -5.77
N ILE A 57 3.66 -6.49 -6.81
CA ILE A 57 3.19 -6.79 -8.15
C ILE A 57 4.39 -7.21 -8.98
N MET A 58 4.29 -8.40 -9.58
CA MET A 58 5.24 -8.89 -10.58
C MET A 58 4.54 -8.95 -11.92
N VAL A 59 5.09 -8.25 -12.90
CA VAL A 59 4.67 -8.33 -14.29
C VAL A 59 5.73 -9.13 -15.04
N ASP A 60 5.35 -10.27 -15.62
CA ASP A 60 6.24 -11.17 -16.36
C ASP A 60 5.71 -11.36 -17.80
N PHE A 61 6.63 -11.50 -18.75
CA PHE A 61 6.29 -11.87 -20.12
C PHE A 61 6.59 -13.35 -20.32
N ARG A 62 5.55 -14.18 -20.41
CA ARG A 62 5.70 -15.56 -20.83
C ARG A 62 4.99 -15.76 -22.17
N ALA A 63 5.79 -16.01 -23.20
CA ALA A 63 5.38 -16.31 -24.59
C ALA A 63 4.19 -15.45 -25.04
N ASP A 64 4.48 -14.24 -25.50
CA ASP A 64 3.54 -13.28 -26.10
C ASP A 64 2.38 -12.81 -25.20
N ASN A 65 2.27 -13.32 -23.97
CA ASN A 65 1.26 -12.96 -22.99
C ASN A 65 1.88 -12.33 -21.74
N MET A 66 1.31 -11.19 -21.34
CA MET A 66 1.67 -10.50 -20.11
C MET A 66 0.88 -11.11 -18.95
N LEU A 67 1.58 -11.73 -18.00
CA LEU A 67 0.98 -12.25 -16.77
C LEU A 67 1.30 -11.29 -15.62
N TYR A 68 0.32 -11.05 -14.76
CA TYR A 68 0.49 -10.25 -13.55
C TYR A 68 0.02 -11.05 -12.33
N GLY A 69 0.80 -10.97 -11.25
CA GLY A 69 0.49 -11.59 -9.95
C GLY A 69 0.55 -10.55 -8.84
N VAL A 70 -0.39 -10.64 -7.89
CA VAL A 70 -0.42 -9.79 -6.69
C VAL A 70 -0.13 -10.68 -5.49
N SER A 71 0.96 -10.40 -4.79
CA SER A 71 1.25 -11.01 -3.48
C SER A 71 1.03 -9.97 -2.40
N LYS A 72 0.21 -10.28 -1.38
CA LYS A 72 0.01 -9.38 -0.23
C LYS A 72 1.15 -9.59 0.76
N GLY A 73 1.86 -8.52 1.11
CA GLY A 73 2.80 -8.55 2.22
C GLY A 73 2.03 -8.56 3.54
N MET A 74 2.14 -9.64 4.31
CA MET A 74 1.66 -9.66 5.70
C MET A 74 2.55 -8.73 6.54
N GLN A 75 2.10 -7.49 6.78
CA GLN A 75 2.72 -6.62 7.78
C GLN A 75 2.23 -7.05 9.16
N GLN A 76 3.12 -7.57 10.00
CA GLN A 76 2.83 -7.79 11.42
C GLN A 76 2.58 -6.42 12.06
N GLN A 77 1.37 -6.21 12.54
CA GLN A 77 1.03 -5.08 13.40
C GLN A 77 1.93 -5.19 14.65
N LYS A 78 2.95 -4.33 14.78
CA LYS A 78 3.60 -4.14 16.08
C LYS A 78 2.57 -3.55 17.02
N SER A 79 1.91 -4.42 17.78
CA SER A 79 1.13 -4.07 18.95
C SER A 79 2.08 -3.41 19.96
N ASN A 80 2.22 -2.09 19.91
CA ASN A 80 2.67 -1.33 21.07
C ASN A 80 1.49 -1.27 22.05
N ARG A 81 1.25 -2.39 22.74
CA ARG A 81 0.53 -2.36 24.01
C ARG A 81 1.56 -1.96 25.04
N SER A 82 1.70 -0.66 25.29
CA SER A 82 2.40 -0.16 26.47
C SER A 82 1.66 -0.71 27.69
N SER A 83 2.26 -1.72 28.29
CA SER A 83 2.02 -2.13 29.66
C SER A 83 2.39 -0.97 30.62
N GLY A 84 1.47 -0.67 31.54
CA GLY A 84 1.65 0.26 32.66
C GLY A 84 0.60 1.37 32.63
N THR A 85 -0.19 1.66 33.65
CA THR A 85 -0.27 1.17 35.04
C THR A 85 -1.67 1.54 35.53
N SER A 86 -2.43 0.62 36.13
CA SER A 86 -3.61 0.99 36.92
C SER A 86 -3.10 1.69 38.18
N MET A 87 -3.45 2.97 38.38
CA MET A 87 -3.23 3.66 39.65
C MET A 87 -4.57 3.98 40.30
N ASN A 88 -4.89 3.14 41.28
CA ASN A 88 -5.59 3.39 42.54
C ASN A 88 -6.89 4.21 42.55
N GLU A 89 -7.99 3.50 42.80
CA GLU A 89 -9.07 3.98 43.68
C GLU A 89 -8.49 4.31 45.05
N LEU A 90 -8.65 5.56 45.54
CA LEU A 90 -8.68 5.88 46.98
C LEU A 90 -9.45 7.19 47.24
N TYR A 91 -10.47 7.05 48.10
CA TYR A 91 -11.36 8.02 48.79
C TYR A 91 -12.52 8.64 48.01
#